data_AF-A0A370EMA7-F1
#
_entry.id   AF-A0A370EMA7-F1
#
_cell.length_a   1.000
_cell.length_b   1.000
_cell.length_c   1.000
_cell.angle_alpha   90.00
_cell.angle_beta   90.00
_cell.angle_gamma   90.00
#
_symmetry.space_group_name_H-M   'P 1'
#
loop_
_entity.id
_entity.type
_entity.pdbx_description
1 polymer ?
#
loop_
_entity_poly.entity_id
_entity_poly.type
_entity_poly.pdbx_seq_one_letter_code
_entity_poly.pdbx_strand_id
1 'polypeptide(L)'
;MDYATNNSGAVTAAPKQKAKAAAQKHSRVPDRLAAQERHRRGACRPPDFSPCGAAAYGFLKTRFLPHHTGQGITDSREKEHFYYSYGLLCKHYSINPVDTTGFAYPYGREVALHEAARLLNEKYSQHIGLELLEDNGNFVVEATETCYTGRTLFYIPVLPLHYMMQDKKHRKGARLLLCVFSYLFHTVNIPYYTEDSFLYWHYEMVSEWVQNDPDDWEQKDYYDYVSQLRAAQHYGETMLRRIWNTLHFDHFGEWLTAFKPIDDLDKECHRIAQKFYQLWQYYPETSIYEHADKNCLPDYENDDFDDDECITMEKYVGFVASTDGWLYENVQQSVNGFFSESLSKQEPVLKRFFDGQPQDNDTLDFECRLFPLLNELCYLLNNYDYDTKRPTIPA
;
A
#
# COMPACT_ATOMS: atom_id res chain seq x y z
N MET A 1 57.49 -37.78 11.99
CA MET A 1 58.19 -38.18 13.23
C MET A 1 57.10 -38.46 14.26
N ASP A 2 56.71 -39.72 14.38
CA ASP A 2 55.76 -40.17 15.39
C ASP A 2 56.49 -40.43 16.70
N TYR A 3 56.03 -39.85 17.81
CA TYR A 3 56.29 -40.43 19.12
C TYR A 3 55.11 -40.22 20.09
N ALA A 4 54.65 -41.38 20.59
CA ALA A 4 54.19 -41.65 21.95
C ALA A 4 52.77 -41.22 22.38
N THR A 5 51.88 -42.22 22.33
CA THR A 5 50.80 -42.44 23.30
C THR A 5 51.35 -42.66 24.73
N ASN A 6 50.75 -42.01 25.72
CA ASN A 6 50.65 -42.53 27.09
C ASN A 6 49.34 -42.12 27.76
N ASN A 7 48.75 -43.09 28.46
CA ASN A 7 47.40 -43.13 28.97
C ASN A 7 47.20 -42.42 30.33
N SER A 8 45.93 -42.02 30.52
CA SER A 8 45.13 -42.09 31.76
C SER A 8 45.47 -41.20 32.96
N GLY A 9 44.68 -40.14 33.10
CA GLY A 9 44.27 -39.56 34.38
C GLY A 9 42.82 -39.08 34.24
N ALA A 10 41.92 -39.59 35.08
CA ALA A 10 40.48 -39.33 35.03
C ALA A 10 40.15 -37.83 35.03
N VAL A 11 39.52 -37.35 33.97
CA VAL A 11 38.99 -35.99 33.89
C VAL A 11 37.60 -36.00 34.53
N THR A 12 37.54 -35.43 35.73
CA THR A 12 36.32 -35.03 36.43
C THR A 12 35.49 -34.12 35.53
N ALA A 13 34.20 -34.44 35.39
CA ALA A 13 33.25 -33.67 34.60
C ALA A 13 33.27 -32.19 34.98
N ALA A 14 33.42 -31.32 33.99
CA ALA A 14 33.27 -29.88 34.16
C ALA A 14 31.86 -29.54 34.71
N PRO A 15 31.75 -28.58 35.64
CA PRO A 15 30.47 -28.25 36.26
C PRO A 15 29.52 -27.65 35.22
N LYS A 16 28.33 -28.25 35.09
CA LYS A 16 27.22 -27.72 34.29
C LYS A 16 26.93 -26.27 34.68
N GLN A 17 26.92 -25.37 33.69
CA GLN A 17 26.39 -24.02 33.85
C GLN A 17 24.93 -24.12 34.34
N LYS A 18 24.68 -23.65 35.57
CA LYS A 18 23.33 -23.49 36.09
C LYS A 18 22.66 -22.34 35.34
N ALA A 19 21.48 -22.60 34.81
CA ALA A 19 20.62 -21.59 34.19
C ALA A 19 20.45 -20.38 35.12
N LYS A 20 20.61 -19.17 34.55
CA LYS A 20 20.29 -17.91 35.22
C LYS A 20 18.82 -17.93 35.64
N ALA A 21 18.57 -17.47 36.87
CA ALA A 21 17.23 -17.31 37.41
C ALA A 21 16.35 -16.47 36.46
N ALA A 22 15.11 -16.91 36.29
CA ALA A 22 14.10 -16.26 35.46
C ALA A 22 13.84 -14.81 35.93
N ALA A 23 13.65 -13.91 34.96
CA ALA A 23 13.24 -12.53 35.20
C ALA A 23 11.91 -12.47 35.98
N GLN A 24 11.79 -11.46 36.86
CA GLN A 24 10.60 -11.22 37.67
C GLN A 24 9.35 -11.04 36.80
N LYS A 25 8.32 -11.82 37.09
CA LYS A 25 6.98 -11.67 36.49
C LYS A 25 6.43 -10.28 36.84
N HIS A 26 5.90 -9.60 35.82
CA HIS A 26 5.13 -8.37 35.97
C HIS A 26 4.11 -8.47 37.10
N SER A 27 4.06 -7.42 37.92
CA SER A 27 3.11 -7.26 39.01
C SER A 27 1.67 -7.41 38.51
N ARG A 28 0.93 -8.31 39.16
CA ARG A 28 -0.52 -8.46 39.00
C ARG A 28 -1.22 -7.23 39.58
N VAL A 29 -2.18 -6.66 38.84
CA VAL A 29 -3.13 -5.68 39.38
C VAL A 29 -3.87 -6.32 40.58
N PRO A 30 -3.92 -5.68 41.77
CA PRO A 30 -4.60 -6.26 42.92
C PRO A 30 -6.13 -6.31 42.73
N ASP A 31 -6.70 -7.50 42.92
CA ASP A 31 -8.11 -7.81 42.71
C ASP A 31 -9.03 -7.44 43.90
N ARG A 32 -8.66 -6.43 44.69
CA ARG A 32 -9.45 -5.98 45.85
C ARG A 32 -9.35 -4.47 46.04
N LEU A 33 -10.42 -3.77 45.69
CA LEU A 33 -10.70 -2.44 46.22
C LEU A 33 -10.74 -2.52 47.76
N ALA A 34 -9.73 -1.98 48.42
CA ALA A 34 -9.78 -1.73 49.85
C ALA A 34 -10.95 -0.78 50.14
N ALA A 35 -11.74 -1.10 51.18
CA ALA A 35 -12.85 -0.26 51.59
C ALA A 35 -12.33 1.15 51.92
N GLN A 36 -12.77 2.15 51.14
CA GLN A 36 -12.47 3.55 51.41
C GLN A 36 -13.15 3.97 52.71
N GLU A 37 -12.37 4.51 53.64
CA GLU A 37 -12.91 5.24 54.80
C GLU A 37 -13.79 6.40 54.30
N ARG A 38 -15.02 6.46 54.79
CA ARG A 38 -15.95 7.53 54.45
C ARG A 38 -15.47 8.84 55.04
N HIS A 39 -14.96 9.73 54.18
CA HIS A 39 -14.74 11.13 54.55
C HIS A 39 -16.08 11.83 54.85
N ARG A 40 -16.11 12.60 55.95
CA ARG A 40 -17.26 13.39 56.40
C ARG A 40 -17.69 14.37 55.29
N ARG A 41 -19.00 14.48 55.04
CA ARG A 41 -19.57 15.46 54.10
C ARG A 41 -19.35 16.87 54.62
N GLY A 42 -18.45 17.62 53.98
CA GLY A 42 -18.31 19.07 54.16
C GLY A 42 -19.46 19.80 53.48
N ALA A 43 -19.98 20.85 54.12
CA ALA A 43 -21.11 21.66 53.67
C ALA A 43 -20.71 22.72 52.62
N CYS A 44 -19.96 22.34 51.59
CA CYS A 44 -19.65 23.23 50.47
C CYS A 44 -20.14 22.59 49.17
N ARG A 45 -21.14 23.23 48.54
CA ARG A 45 -21.56 22.94 47.17
C ARG A 45 -20.36 23.17 46.25
N PRO A 46 -20.00 22.25 45.34
CA PRO A 46 -19.09 22.57 44.26
C PRO A 46 -19.68 23.72 43.42
N PRO A 47 -18.86 24.65 42.91
CA PRO A 47 -19.35 25.63 41.94
C PRO A 47 -19.88 24.92 40.69
N ASP A 48 -20.92 25.48 40.06
CA ASP A 48 -21.62 24.92 38.88
C ASP A 48 -20.76 24.82 37.59
N PHE A 49 -19.45 24.94 37.71
CA PHE A 49 -18.51 24.89 36.58
C PHE A 49 -17.55 23.73 36.74
N SER A 50 -17.67 22.76 35.84
CA SER A 50 -16.62 21.76 35.60
C SER A 50 -15.33 22.48 35.23
N PRO A 51 -14.16 22.12 35.80
CA PRO A 51 -12.91 22.53 35.21
C PRO A 51 -12.90 22.02 33.76
N CYS A 52 -12.49 22.89 32.84
CA CYS A 52 -12.28 22.54 31.44
C CYS A 52 -11.52 21.20 31.36
N GLY A 53 -12.00 20.27 30.54
CA GLY A 53 -11.48 18.90 30.45
C GLY A 53 -9.96 18.86 30.36
N ALA A 54 -9.35 17.79 30.90
CA ALA A 54 -7.91 17.62 31.09
C ALA A 54 -7.05 18.34 30.03
N ALA A 55 -6.34 19.38 30.46
CA ALA A 55 -5.36 20.13 29.66
C ALA A 55 -4.26 19.25 29.03
N ALA A 56 -4.12 18.00 29.50
CA ALA A 56 -3.16 17.02 29.01
C ALA A 56 -3.28 16.71 27.51
N TYR A 57 -4.47 16.89 26.91
CA TYR A 57 -4.68 16.69 25.46
C TYR A 57 -4.58 17.97 24.64
N GLY A 58 -4.28 19.12 25.27
CA GLY A 58 -4.19 20.41 24.59
C GLY A 58 -3.17 20.38 23.45
N PHE A 59 -1.98 19.83 23.70
CA PHE A 59 -0.92 19.69 22.70
C PHE A 59 -1.33 18.88 21.47
N LEU A 60 -2.15 17.83 21.63
CA LEU A 60 -2.66 17.03 20.50
C LEU A 60 -3.74 17.75 19.67
N LYS A 61 -4.31 18.83 20.22
CA LYS A 61 -5.31 19.67 19.55
C LYS A 61 -4.72 20.99 19.05
N THR A 62 -3.54 21.38 19.53
CA THR A 62 -2.82 22.57 19.11
C THR A 62 -2.09 22.28 17.81
N ARG A 63 -2.36 23.08 16.78
CA ARG A 63 -1.60 23.07 15.53
C ARG A 63 -0.55 24.17 15.59
N PHE A 64 0.70 23.81 15.34
CA PHE A 64 1.79 24.78 15.24
C PHE A 64 1.90 25.23 13.79
N LEU A 65 2.02 26.54 13.59
CA LEU A 65 2.40 27.07 12.28
C LEU A 65 3.86 26.70 11.99
N PRO A 66 4.26 26.60 10.71
CA PRO A 66 5.65 26.42 10.34
C PRO A 66 6.54 27.41 11.08
N HIS A 67 7.70 26.98 11.54
CA HIS A 67 8.71 27.87 12.12
C HIS A 67 9.82 28.07 11.10
N HIS A 68 10.02 29.31 10.64
CA HIS A 68 11.07 29.63 9.68
C HIS A 68 12.24 30.31 10.41
N THR A 69 13.42 29.66 10.39
CA THR A 69 14.66 30.16 11.04
C THR A 69 15.63 30.83 10.06
N GLY A 70 15.19 31.16 8.84
CA GLY A 70 16.04 31.79 7.82
C GLY A 70 16.19 33.31 7.98
N GLN A 71 17.23 33.85 7.34
CA GLN A 71 17.38 35.30 7.16
C GLN A 71 16.25 35.81 6.24
N GLY A 72 15.64 36.93 6.59
CA GLY A 72 14.61 37.55 5.74
C GLY A 72 15.21 37.95 4.40
N ILE A 73 14.80 37.27 3.33
CA ILE A 73 15.14 37.65 1.97
C ILE A 73 14.25 38.84 1.59
N THR A 74 14.87 39.98 1.32
CA THR A 74 14.23 41.23 0.91
C THR A 74 14.07 41.33 -0.61
N ASP A 75 14.00 40.23 -1.35
CA ASP A 75 13.69 40.31 -2.78
C ASP A 75 12.18 40.53 -2.96
N SER A 76 11.82 41.78 -3.25
CA SER A 76 10.43 42.17 -3.53
C SER A 76 9.85 41.42 -4.72
N ARG A 77 10.69 41.01 -5.67
CA ARG A 77 10.27 40.34 -6.91
C ARG A 77 9.81 38.91 -6.64
N GLU A 78 10.54 38.18 -5.80
CA GLU A 78 10.13 36.83 -5.37
C GLU A 78 8.76 36.87 -4.68
N LYS A 79 8.58 37.82 -3.75
CA LYS A 79 7.31 37.99 -3.04
C LYS A 79 6.14 38.23 -3.99
N GLU A 80 6.29 39.15 -4.94
CA GLU A 80 5.24 39.49 -5.92
C GLU A 80 4.91 38.31 -6.82
N HIS A 81 5.92 37.64 -7.36
CA HIS A 81 5.76 36.45 -8.20
C HIS A 81 5.07 35.31 -7.44
N PHE A 82 5.49 35.05 -6.20
CA PHE A 82 4.87 34.04 -5.33
C PHE A 82 3.37 34.31 -5.15
N TYR A 83 2.97 35.50 -4.70
CA TYR A 83 1.55 35.76 -4.43
C TYR A 83 0.69 35.78 -5.70
N TYR A 84 1.26 36.17 -6.84
CA TYR A 84 0.60 36.02 -8.14
C TYR A 84 0.35 34.55 -8.47
N SER A 85 1.41 33.73 -8.44
CA SER A 85 1.34 32.30 -8.73
C SER A 85 0.43 31.54 -7.75
N TYR A 86 0.55 31.84 -6.46
CA TYR A 86 -0.30 31.31 -5.40
C TYR A 86 -1.79 31.67 -5.57
N GLY A 87 -2.08 32.88 -6.06
CA GLY A 87 -3.45 33.30 -6.39
C GLY A 87 -4.05 32.46 -7.52
N LEU A 88 -3.25 32.10 -8.53
CA LEU A 88 -3.67 31.21 -9.61
C LEU A 88 -3.97 29.80 -9.08
N LEU A 89 -3.10 29.28 -8.21
CA LEU A 89 -3.32 28.00 -7.52
C LEU A 89 -4.63 27.98 -6.75
N CYS A 90 -4.87 29.01 -5.93
CA CYS A 90 -6.09 29.10 -5.11
C CYS A 90 -7.34 29.13 -5.99
N LYS A 91 -7.28 29.82 -7.13
CA LYS A 91 -8.38 29.89 -8.10
C LYS A 91 -8.62 28.54 -8.77
N HIS A 92 -7.56 27.84 -9.19
CA HIS A 92 -7.67 26.54 -9.85
C HIS A 92 -8.34 25.50 -8.94
N TYR A 93 -7.83 25.33 -7.73
CA TYR A 93 -8.39 24.37 -6.77
C TYR A 93 -9.63 24.88 -6.02
N SER A 94 -10.03 26.14 -6.25
CA SER A 94 -11.16 26.78 -5.55
C SER A 94 -11.03 26.68 -4.02
N ILE A 95 -9.87 27.08 -3.49
CA ILE A 95 -9.58 27.16 -2.05
C ILE A 95 -9.48 28.61 -1.59
N ASN A 96 -9.85 28.86 -0.33
CA ASN A 96 -9.78 30.20 0.29
C ASN A 96 -8.88 30.13 1.54
N PRO A 97 -7.56 30.15 1.38
CA PRO A 97 -6.61 30.16 2.51
C PRO A 97 -6.63 31.49 3.25
N VAL A 98 -6.08 31.50 4.48
CA VAL A 98 -5.93 32.72 5.28
C VAL A 98 -5.00 33.71 4.57
N ASP A 99 -5.33 35.00 4.63
CA ASP A 99 -4.45 36.06 4.11
C ASP A 99 -3.16 36.13 4.92
N THR A 100 -2.04 35.85 4.24
CA THR A 100 -0.69 35.87 4.84
C THR A 100 0.14 37.08 4.44
N THR A 101 -0.42 38.02 3.65
CA THR A 101 0.31 39.18 3.14
C THR A 101 0.83 40.12 4.23
N GLY A 102 0.20 40.09 5.40
CA GLY A 102 0.60 40.83 6.61
C GLY A 102 1.77 40.21 7.39
N PHE A 103 2.18 38.98 7.09
CA PHE A 103 3.36 38.36 7.71
C PHE A 103 4.65 38.80 7.00
N ALA A 104 5.76 38.78 7.75
CA ALA A 104 7.09 39.03 7.19
C ALA A 104 7.44 37.97 6.13
N TYR A 105 8.12 38.37 5.05
CA TYR A 105 8.63 37.44 4.05
C TYR A 105 9.99 36.86 4.50
N PRO A 106 10.28 35.57 4.29
CA PRO A 106 9.49 34.52 3.63
C PRO A 106 8.51 33.76 4.55
N TYR A 107 8.38 34.14 5.83
CA TYR A 107 7.48 33.45 6.76
C TYR A 107 6.02 33.37 6.26
N GLY A 108 5.49 34.46 5.70
CA GLY A 108 4.15 34.49 5.11
C GLY A 108 3.95 33.51 3.94
N ARG A 109 5.02 33.22 3.18
CA ARG A 109 5.01 32.19 2.12
C ARG A 109 4.83 30.80 2.72
N GLU A 110 5.64 30.45 3.73
CA GLU A 110 5.57 29.14 4.38
C GLU A 110 4.20 28.88 5.01
N VAL A 111 3.62 29.90 5.67
CA VAL A 111 2.27 29.81 6.24
C VAL A 111 1.22 29.63 5.14
N ALA A 112 1.35 30.33 4.01
CA ALA A 112 0.44 30.20 2.87
C ALA A 112 0.49 28.80 2.27
N LEU A 113 1.68 28.31 1.93
CA LEU A 113 1.87 26.97 1.35
C LEU A 113 1.36 25.88 2.30
N HIS A 114 1.67 25.96 3.59
CA HIS A 114 1.19 25.00 4.58
C HIS A 114 -0.34 25.00 4.70
N GLU A 115 -0.98 26.17 4.73
CA GLU A 115 -2.43 26.27 4.83
C GLU A 115 -3.15 25.82 3.55
N ALA A 116 -2.62 26.18 2.37
CA ALA A 116 -3.14 25.69 1.10
C ALA A 116 -3.01 24.17 1.00
N ALA A 117 -1.83 23.61 1.26
CA ALA A 117 -1.62 22.16 1.26
C ALA A 117 -2.61 21.46 2.20
N ARG A 118 -2.84 22.00 3.41
CA ARG A 118 -3.84 21.45 4.34
C ARG A 118 -5.25 21.45 3.73
N LEU A 119 -5.71 22.57 3.18
CA LEU A 119 -7.04 22.69 2.58
C LEU A 119 -7.23 21.76 1.38
N LEU A 120 -6.18 21.60 0.57
CA LEU A 120 -6.16 20.69 -0.57
C LEU A 120 -6.28 19.23 -0.11
N ASN A 121 -5.43 18.82 0.84
CA ASN A 121 -5.39 17.46 1.37
C ASN A 121 -6.63 17.09 2.23
N GLU A 122 -7.43 18.07 2.68
CA GLU A 122 -8.75 17.82 3.29
C GLU A 122 -9.85 17.63 2.24
N LYS A 123 -9.68 18.20 1.03
CA LYS A 123 -10.68 18.23 -0.03
C LYS A 123 -10.52 17.09 -1.03
N TYR A 124 -9.28 16.71 -1.35
CA TYR A 124 -8.93 15.75 -2.39
C TYR A 124 -8.40 14.44 -1.79
N SER A 125 -8.55 13.33 -2.52
CA SER A 125 -8.07 12.02 -2.09
C SER A 125 -6.58 11.83 -2.32
N GLN A 126 -6.05 12.42 -3.39
CA GLN A 126 -4.62 12.49 -3.64
C GLN A 126 -3.95 13.44 -2.65
N HIS A 127 -2.69 13.17 -2.35
CA HIS A 127 -1.87 14.14 -1.65
C HIS A 127 -1.45 15.26 -2.59
N ILE A 128 -1.51 16.50 -2.14
CA ILE A 128 -1.01 17.65 -2.92
C ILE A 128 0.09 18.34 -2.11
N GLY A 129 1.33 18.16 -2.55
CA GLY A 129 2.51 18.86 -2.08
C GLY A 129 2.70 20.15 -2.86
N LEU A 130 3.16 21.22 -2.19
CA LEU A 130 3.36 22.53 -2.81
C LEU A 130 4.80 22.99 -2.60
N GLU A 131 5.44 23.41 -3.68
CA GLU A 131 6.81 23.93 -3.65
C GLU A 131 6.90 25.23 -4.47
N LEU A 132 7.87 26.09 -4.12
CA LEU A 132 8.20 27.27 -4.91
C LEU A 132 9.46 26.98 -5.72
N LEU A 133 9.34 27.00 -7.04
CA LEU A 133 10.46 26.81 -7.96
C LEU A 133 10.95 28.15 -8.48
N GLU A 134 12.26 28.26 -8.66
CA GLU A 134 12.91 29.38 -9.33
C GLU A 134 13.39 28.93 -10.71
N ASP A 135 12.92 29.60 -11.76
CA ASP A 135 13.40 29.43 -13.14
C ASP A 135 13.79 30.79 -13.73
N ASN A 136 15.09 30.98 -14.01
CA ASN A 136 15.63 32.19 -14.63
C ASN A 136 15.19 33.51 -13.95
N GLY A 137 15.05 33.50 -12.61
CA GLY A 137 14.59 34.65 -11.81
C GLY A 137 13.08 34.90 -11.82
N ASN A 138 12.29 33.95 -12.34
CA ASN A 138 10.84 33.86 -12.13
C ASN A 138 10.54 32.80 -11.08
N PHE A 139 9.54 33.07 -10.24
CA PHE A 139 9.17 32.17 -9.15
C PHE A 139 7.76 31.66 -9.38
N VAL A 140 7.60 30.34 -9.40
CA VAL A 140 6.34 29.66 -9.72
C VAL A 140 6.04 28.63 -8.65
N VAL A 141 4.80 28.62 -8.17
CA VAL A 141 4.31 27.56 -7.30
C VAL A 141 4.04 26.34 -8.16
N GLU A 142 4.68 25.22 -7.81
CA GLU A 142 4.38 23.89 -8.31
C GLU A 142 3.44 23.19 -7.32
N ALA A 143 2.39 22.56 -7.83
CA ALA A 143 1.62 21.57 -7.09
C ALA A 143 1.96 20.18 -7.65
N THR A 144 2.51 19.33 -6.78
CA THR A 144 2.73 17.91 -7.05
C THR A 144 1.60 17.12 -6.42
N GLU A 145 0.71 16.60 -7.24
CA GLU A 145 -0.36 15.69 -6.87
C GLU A 145 0.17 14.25 -6.87
N THR A 146 -0.07 13.48 -5.83
CA THR A 146 0.42 12.09 -5.69
C THR A 146 -0.67 11.19 -5.14
N CYS A 147 -0.95 10.09 -5.83
CA CYS A 147 -1.83 9.04 -5.32
C CYS A 147 -1.03 8.06 -4.46
N TYR A 148 -0.93 8.34 -3.16
CA TYR A 148 -0.14 7.49 -2.25
C TYR A 148 -0.70 6.08 -2.13
N THR A 149 0.17 5.12 -2.41
CA THR A 149 -0.07 3.68 -2.29
C THR A 149 0.49 3.11 -0.97
N GLY A 150 1.31 3.91 -0.28
CA GLY A 150 1.93 3.54 0.99
C GLY A 150 2.90 2.37 0.83
N ARG A 151 2.90 1.45 1.80
CA ARG A 151 3.73 0.22 1.78
C ARG A 151 2.93 -1.03 1.40
N THR A 152 1.81 -0.84 0.71
CA THR A 152 0.88 -1.92 0.38
C THR A 152 1.35 -2.66 -0.87
N LEU A 153 1.33 -3.99 -0.83
CA LEU A 153 1.43 -4.85 -2.01
C LEU A 153 0.00 -5.14 -2.49
N PHE A 154 -0.31 -4.77 -3.73
CA PHE A 154 -1.60 -5.05 -4.35
C PHE A 154 -1.52 -6.37 -5.12
N TYR A 155 -1.23 -7.44 -4.39
CA TYR A 155 -1.17 -8.79 -4.92
C TYR A 155 -2.56 -9.43 -4.92
N ILE A 156 -3.10 -9.65 -6.11
CA ILE A 156 -4.47 -10.13 -6.35
C ILE A 156 -4.44 -11.65 -6.48
N PRO A 157 -4.94 -12.43 -5.50
CA PRO A 157 -4.89 -13.88 -5.55
C PRO A 157 -5.90 -14.46 -6.54
N VAL A 158 -5.46 -15.39 -7.37
CA VAL A 158 -6.30 -16.00 -8.42
C VAL A 158 -6.99 -17.29 -7.97
N LEU A 159 -6.41 -18.00 -7.01
CA LEU A 159 -6.92 -19.30 -6.53
C LEU A 159 -8.29 -19.22 -5.85
N PRO A 160 -8.59 -18.24 -4.98
CA PRO A 160 -9.91 -18.12 -4.37
C PRO A 160 -11.01 -18.01 -5.44
N LEU A 161 -10.75 -17.26 -6.51
CA LEU A 161 -11.69 -17.15 -7.63
C LEU A 161 -11.87 -18.49 -8.35
N HIS A 162 -10.78 -19.22 -8.61
CA HIS A 162 -10.86 -20.56 -9.20
C HIS A 162 -11.76 -21.49 -8.38
N TYR A 163 -11.63 -21.48 -7.04
CA TYR A 163 -12.46 -22.26 -6.14
C TYR A 163 -13.92 -21.82 -6.11
N MET A 164 -14.19 -20.50 -6.13
CA MET A 164 -15.55 -19.96 -6.24
C MET A 164 -16.23 -20.39 -7.54
N MET A 165 -15.50 -20.51 -8.65
CA MET A 165 -16.06 -20.97 -9.92
C MET A 165 -16.52 -22.43 -9.89
N GLN A 166 -15.89 -23.26 -9.04
CA GLN A 166 -16.27 -24.66 -8.84
C GLN A 166 -17.46 -24.79 -7.87
N ASP A 167 -17.67 -23.80 -7.01
CA ASP A 167 -18.80 -23.76 -6.09
C ASP A 167 -20.10 -23.42 -6.84
N LYS A 168 -20.99 -24.40 -6.96
CA LYS A 168 -22.30 -24.23 -7.64
C LYS A 168 -23.14 -23.10 -7.04
N LYS A 169 -22.99 -22.82 -5.75
CA LYS A 169 -23.72 -21.76 -5.06
C LYS A 169 -23.23 -20.38 -5.50
N HIS A 170 -21.91 -20.20 -5.53
CA HIS A 170 -21.25 -18.89 -5.75
C HIS A 170 -20.69 -18.67 -7.16
N ARG A 171 -20.85 -19.64 -8.06
CA ARG A 171 -20.35 -19.58 -9.45
C ARG A 171 -20.78 -18.34 -10.22
N LYS A 172 -21.98 -17.80 -9.96
CA LYS A 172 -22.46 -16.58 -10.62
C LYS A 172 -21.72 -15.34 -10.12
N GLY A 173 -21.44 -15.25 -8.81
CA GLY A 173 -20.63 -14.19 -8.22
C GLY A 173 -19.19 -14.26 -8.73
N ALA A 174 -18.62 -15.48 -8.78
CA ALA A 174 -17.31 -15.74 -9.39
C ALA A 174 -17.23 -15.25 -10.84
N ARG A 175 -18.30 -15.42 -11.62
CA ARG A 175 -18.34 -14.92 -13.00
C ARG A 175 -18.24 -13.40 -13.09
N LEU A 176 -18.84 -12.66 -12.16
CA LEU A 176 -18.69 -11.19 -12.12
C LEU A 176 -17.25 -10.79 -11.80
N LEU A 177 -16.63 -11.44 -10.81
CA LEU A 177 -15.23 -11.19 -10.46
C LEU A 177 -14.27 -11.58 -11.60
N LEU A 178 -14.61 -12.59 -12.40
CA LEU A 178 -13.84 -12.90 -13.60
C LEU A 178 -13.90 -11.78 -14.65
N CYS A 179 -15.02 -11.05 -14.75
CA CYS A 179 -15.10 -9.86 -15.61
C CYS A 179 -14.19 -8.75 -15.07
N VAL A 180 -14.13 -8.58 -13.75
CA VAL A 180 -13.20 -7.65 -13.09
C VAL A 180 -11.76 -8.05 -13.39
N PHE A 181 -11.38 -9.33 -13.26
CA PHE A 181 -10.03 -9.78 -13.56
C PHE A 181 -9.66 -9.54 -15.03
N SER A 182 -10.60 -9.77 -15.95
CA SER A 182 -10.41 -9.48 -17.38
C SER A 182 -10.18 -7.99 -17.64
N TYR A 183 -10.96 -7.11 -17.01
CA TYR A 183 -10.74 -5.66 -17.07
C TYR A 183 -9.36 -5.25 -16.52
N LEU A 184 -9.01 -5.75 -15.33
CA LEU A 184 -7.75 -5.45 -14.68
C LEU A 184 -6.54 -5.90 -15.50
N PHE A 185 -6.66 -7.03 -16.19
CA PHE A 185 -5.61 -7.59 -17.02
C PHE A 185 -5.49 -6.86 -18.37
N HIS A 186 -6.60 -6.69 -19.11
CA HIS A 186 -6.55 -6.19 -20.50
C HIS A 186 -6.52 -4.67 -20.64
N THR A 187 -7.17 -3.94 -19.74
CA THR A 187 -7.31 -2.47 -19.85
C THR A 187 -6.41 -1.75 -18.86
N VAL A 188 -6.42 -2.22 -17.61
CA VAL A 188 -5.65 -1.60 -16.53
C VAL A 188 -4.18 -2.04 -16.59
N ASN A 189 -3.88 -3.11 -17.33
CA ASN A 189 -2.55 -3.68 -17.58
C ASN A 189 -1.83 -4.17 -16.31
N ILE A 190 -2.56 -4.82 -15.39
CA ILE A 190 -1.94 -5.45 -14.22
C ILE A 190 -1.22 -6.75 -14.64
N PRO A 191 0.08 -6.91 -14.32
CA PRO A 191 0.86 -8.08 -14.73
C PRO A 191 0.40 -9.37 -14.03
N TYR A 192 0.59 -10.50 -14.73
CA TYR A 192 0.17 -11.82 -14.27
C TYR A 192 1.38 -12.74 -14.02
N TYR A 193 1.48 -13.36 -12.84
CA TYR A 193 2.68 -14.10 -12.41
C TYR A 193 3.09 -15.33 -13.23
N THR A 194 2.28 -15.80 -14.17
CA THR A 194 2.65 -16.87 -15.11
C THR A 194 3.09 -16.36 -16.48
N GLU A 195 3.10 -15.04 -16.67
CA GLU A 195 3.68 -14.36 -17.82
C GLU A 195 4.97 -13.65 -17.40
N ASP A 196 5.80 -13.25 -18.36
CA ASP A 196 7.06 -12.53 -18.12
C ASP A 196 6.79 -11.24 -17.33
N SER A 197 7.00 -11.30 -16.03
CA SER A 197 6.63 -10.29 -15.05
C SER A 197 7.54 -10.42 -13.83
N PHE A 198 7.64 -9.36 -13.04
CA PHE A 198 8.42 -9.37 -11.80
C PHE A 198 8.09 -10.57 -10.89
N LEU A 199 6.79 -10.86 -10.73
CA LEU A 199 6.34 -12.00 -9.93
C LEU A 199 6.75 -13.33 -10.55
N TYR A 200 6.68 -13.49 -11.88
CA TYR A 200 7.15 -14.72 -12.54
C TYR A 200 8.59 -15.06 -12.17
N TRP A 201 9.50 -14.07 -12.21
CA TRP A 201 10.89 -14.25 -11.82
C TRP A 201 11.05 -14.72 -10.36
N HIS A 202 10.24 -14.19 -9.44
CA HIS A 202 10.25 -14.66 -8.06
C HIS A 202 9.70 -16.09 -7.89
N TYR A 203 8.68 -16.49 -8.65
CA TYR A 203 8.22 -17.88 -8.65
C TYR A 203 9.28 -18.83 -9.24
N GLU A 204 9.93 -18.44 -10.33
CA GLU A 204 11.05 -19.20 -10.92
C GLU A 204 12.21 -19.35 -9.94
N MET A 205 12.62 -18.27 -9.28
CA MET A 205 13.70 -18.31 -8.30
C MET A 205 13.39 -19.26 -7.13
N VAL A 206 12.17 -19.23 -6.59
CA VAL A 206 11.75 -20.20 -5.55
C VAL A 206 11.72 -21.62 -6.11
N SER A 207 11.31 -21.80 -7.37
CA SER A 207 11.33 -23.10 -8.04
C SER A 207 12.74 -23.67 -8.19
N GLU A 208 13.70 -22.84 -8.58
CA GLU A 208 15.12 -23.20 -8.69
C GLU A 208 15.71 -23.59 -7.32
N TRP A 209 15.39 -22.83 -6.26
CA TRP A 209 15.84 -23.16 -4.90
C TRP A 209 15.37 -24.54 -4.44
N VAL A 210 14.12 -24.92 -4.75
CA VAL A 210 13.61 -26.26 -4.43
C VAL A 210 14.31 -27.33 -5.27
N GLN A 211 14.62 -27.05 -6.53
CA GLN A 211 15.17 -28.03 -7.47
C GLN A 211 16.67 -28.29 -7.31
N ASN A 212 17.45 -27.28 -6.89
CA ASN A 212 18.92 -27.35 -6.91
C ASN A 212 19.50 -28.26 -5.81
N ASP A 213 18.90 -28.32 -4.61
CA ASP A 213 19.40 -29.15 -3.50
C ASP A 213 18.29 -30.05 -2.90
N PRO A 214 17.80 -31.08 -3.61
CA PRO A 214 16.71 -31.94 -3.14
C PRO A 214 17.04 -32.72 -1.84
N ASP A 215 18.31 -33.00 -1.60
CA ASP A 215 18.80 -33.80 -0.47
C ASP A 215 18.86 -33.00 0.85
N ASP A 216 18.82 -31.67 0.79
CA ASP A 216 18.82 -30.78 1.96
C ASP A 216 17.43 -30.65 2.60
N TRP A 217 16.39 -31.15 1.92
CA TRP A 217 15.01 -31.11 2.39
C TRP A 217 14.59 -32.42 3.05
N GLU A 218 13.75 -32.35 4.08
CA GLU A 218 13.01 -33.53 4.50
C GLU A 218 12.16 -34.03 3.33
N GLN A 219 12.23 -35.32 3.01
CA GLN A 219 11.62 -35.89 1.80
C GLN A 219 10.14 -35.53 1.64
N LYS A 220 9.39 -35.46 2.75
CA LYS A 220 7.98 -35.08 2.73
C LYS A 220 7.78 -33.62 2.34
N ASP A 221 8.57 -32.73 2.93
CA ASP A 221 8.51 -31.29 2.69
C ASP A 221 8.86 -30.99 1.22
N TYR A 222 9.88 -31.66 0.67
CA TYR A 222 10.23 -31.54 -0.75
C TYR A 222 9.04 -31.83 -1.68
N TYR A 223 8.33 -32.93 -1.47
CA TYR A 223 7.17 -33.28 -2.29
C TYR A 223 6.02 -32.27 -2.13
N ASP A 224 5.77 -31.80 -0.90
CA ASP A 224 4.75 -30.79 -0.62
C ASP A 224 5.10 -29.45 -1.33
N TYR A 225 6.37 -29.03 -1.33
CA TYR A 225 6.83 -27.81 -2.03
C TYR A 225 6.73 -27.92 -3.55
N VAL A 226 7.18 -29.03 -4.13
CA VAL A 226 7.06 -29.29 -5.57
C VAL A 226 5.59 -29.33 -5.99
N SER A 227 4.72 -29.92 -5.17
CA SER A 227 3.29 -29.95 -5.44
C SER A 227 2.67 -28.55 -5.43
N GLN A 228 3.04 -27.71 -4.45
CA GLN A 228 2.59 -26.33 -4.39
C GLN A 228 2.99 -25.53 -5.63
N LEU A 229 4.25 -25.65 -6.07
CA LEU A 229 4.75 -25.00 -7.29
C LEU A 229 3.96 -25.44 -8.53
N ARG A 230 3.77 -26.75 -8.71
CA ARG A 230 3.02 -27.31 -9.85
C ARG A 230 1.57 -26.86 -9.85
N ALA A 231 0.93 -26.84 -8.70
CA ALA A 231 -0.45 -26.41 -8.57
C ALA A 231 -0.58 -24.89 -8.84
N ALA A 232 0.33 -24.06 -8.32
CA ALA A 232 0.36 -22.64 -8.62
C ALA A 232 0.50 -22.37 -10.13
N GLN A 233 1.39 -23.08 -10.81
CA GLN A 233 1.52 -22.99 -12.27
C GLN A 233 0.25 -23.45 -12.99
N HIS A 234 -0.25 -24.65 -12.65
CA HIS A 234 -1.41 -25.24 -13.30
C HIS A 234 -2.68 -24.38 -13.20
N TYR A 235 -2.97 -23.90 -11.98
CA TYR A 235 -4.13 -23.05 -11.74
C TYR A 235 -3.94 -21.65 -12.33
N GLY A 236 -2.71 -21.12 -12.28
CA GLY A 236 -2.33 -19.86 -12.91
C GLY A 236 -2.63 -19.84 -14.40
N GLU A 237 -2.10 -20.79 -15.16
CA GLU A 237 -2.33 -20.94 -16.60
C GLU A 237 -3.81 -21.20 -16.93
N THR A 238 -4.50 -21.94 -16.06
CA THR A 238 -5.93 -22.21 -16.24
C THR A 238 -6.78 -20.96 -16.06
N MET A 239 -6.45 -20.12 -15.08
CA MET A 239 -7.13 -18.84 -14.85
C MET A 239 -6.76 -17.81 -15.90
N LEU A 240 -5.48 -17.72 -16.31
CA LEU A 240 -5.04 -16.84 -17.38
C LEU A 240 -5.82 -17.07 -18.67
N ARG A 241 -6.00 -18.33 -19.10
CA ARG A 241 -6.83 -18.67 -20.26
C ARG A 241 -8.28 -18.18 -20.15
N ARG A 242 -8.83 -18.10 -18.94
CA ARG A 242 -10.19 -17.57 -18.70
C ARG A 242 -10.20 -16.05 -18.74
N ILE A 243 -9.21 -15.40 -18.11
CA ILE A 243 -9.06 -13.95 -18.06
C ILE A 243 -8.81 -13.39 -19.47
N TRP A 244 -8.00 -14.09 -20.27
CA TRP A 244 -7.69 -13.75 -21.65
C TRP A 244 -8.94 -13.75 -22.55
N ASN A 245 -9.99 -14.51 -22.20
CA ASN A 245 -11.21 -14.55 -22.99
C ASN A 245 -12.04 -13.27 -22.79
N THR A 246 -12.08 -12.43 -23.83
CA THR A 246 -12.77 -11.14 -23.83
C THR A 246 -14.28 -11.24 -23.60
N LEU A 247 -14.89 -12.42 -23.83
CA LEU A 247 -16.32 -12.65 -23.65
C LEU A 247 -16.82 -12.22 -22.26
N HIS A 248 -15.98 -12.37 -21.23
CA HIS A 248 -16.34 -11.95 -19.87
C HIS A 248 -16.47 -10.43 -19.76
N PHE A 249 -15.56 -9.70 -20.40
CA PHE A 249 -15.58 -8.25 -20.43
C PHE A 249 -16.71 -7.71 -21.32
N ASP A 250 -16.91 -8.31 -22.50
CA ASP A 250 -17.94 -7.90 -23.47
C ASP A 250 -19.35 -7.97 -22.88
N HIS A 251 -19.62 -8.94 -22.01
CA HIS A 251 -20.92 -9.12 -21.35
C HIS A 251 -20.98 -8.56 -19.92
N PHE A 252 -19.98 -7.79 -19.48
CA PHE A 252 -19.87 -7.37 -18.07
C PHE A 252 -21.13 -6.61 -17.60
N GLY A 253 -21.57 -5.59 -18.34
CA GLY A 253 -22.76 -4.81 -17.97
C GLY A 253 -24.06 -5.64 -17.93
N GLU A 254 -24.23 -6.55 -18.88
CA GLU A 254 -25.40 -7.43 -18.96
C GLU A 254 -25.45 -8.41 -17.77
N TRP A 255 -24.31 -9.02 -17.45
CA TRP A 255 -24.25 -9.96 -16.34
C TRP A 255 -24.35 -9.27 -15.00
N LEU A 256 -23.79 -8.06 -14.87
CA LEU A 256 -23.91 -7.26 -13.67
C LEU A 256 -25.38 -6.92 -13.40
N THR A 257 -26.11 -6.41 -14.39
CA THR A 257 -27.54 -6.04 -14.25
C THR A 257 -28.46 -7.24 -14.02
N ALA A 258 -28.16 -8.39 -14.62
CA ALA A 258 -28.95 -9.62 -14.45
C ALA A 258 -28.65 -10.37 -13.13
N PHE A 259 -27.57 -10.01 -12.41
CA PHE A 259 -27.15 -10.72 -11.21
C PHE A 259 -28.11 -10.51 -10.05
N LYS A 260 -28.40 -11.59 -9.32
CA LYS A 260 -29.25 -11.58 -8.12
C LYS A 260 -28.48 -12.24 -6.99
N PRO A 261 -27.97 -11.46 -6.02
CA PRO A 261 -27.20 -12.02 -4.92
C PRO A 261 -28.08 -12.88 -4.01
N ILE A 262 -27.56 -14.03 -3.59
CA ILE A 262 -28.28 -14.96 -2.71
C ILE A 262 -27.87 -14.84 -1.25
N ASP A 263 -26.69 -14.30 -0.95
CA ASP A 263 -26.19 -14.06 0.39
C ASP A 263 -25.21 -12.87 0.43
N ASP A 264 -24.57 -12.65 1.58
CA ASP A 264 -23.72 -11.49 1.81
C ASP A 264 -22.42 -11.53 0.98
N LEU A 265 -21.84 -12.72 0.76
CA LEU A 265 -20.69 -12.87 -0.13
C LEU A 265 -21.05 -12.46 -1.56
N ASP A 266 -22.19 -12.93 -2.07
CA ASP A 266 -22.65 -12.57 -3.41
C ASP A 266 -23.00 -11.08 -3.53
N LYS A 267 -23.56 -10.46 -2.48
CA LYS A 267 -23.80 -9.00 -2.43
C LYS A 267 -22.48 -8.24 -2.54
N GLU A 268 -21.45 -8.71 -1.85
CA GLU A 268 -20.14 -8.08 -1.87
C GLU A 268 -19.44 -8.23 -3.22
N CYS A 269 -19.52 -9.41 -3.83
CA CYS A 269 -19.07 -9.65 -5.21
C CYS A 269 -19.75 -8.67 -6.18
N HIS A 270 -21.07 -8.50 -6.07
CA HIS A 270 -21.84 -7.59 -6.91
C HIS A 270 -21.44 -6.13 -6.70
N ARG A 271 -21.26 -5.71 -5.44
CA ARG A 271 -20.87 -4.35 -5.07
C ARG A 271 -19.49 -3.99 -5.62
N ILE A 272 -18.50 -4.87 -5.46
CA ILE A 272 -17.13 -4.66 -5.97
C ILE A 272 -17.14 -4.65 -7.51
N ALA A 273 -17.81 -5.63 -8.14
CA ALA A 273 -17.93 -5.67 -9.59
C ALA A 273 -18.60 -4.41 -10.16
N GLN A 274 -19.61 -3.88 -9.47
CA GLN A 274 -20.27 -2.63 -9.87
C GLN A 274 -19.32 -1.43 -9.81
N LYS A 275 -18.51 -1.32 -8.74
CA LYS A 275 -17.52 -0.24 -8.62
C LYS A 275 -16.47 -0.29 -9.75
N PHE A 276 -15.96 -1.49 -10.08
CA PHE A 276 -15.01 -1.65 -11.19
C PHE A 276 -15.65 -1.34 -12.54
N TYR A 277 -16.89 -1.79 -12.75
CA TYR A 277 -17.63 -1.48 -13.97
C TYR A 277 -17.84 0.03 -14.13
N GLN A 278 -18.19 0.74 -13.05
CA GLN A 278 -18.30 2.20 -13.07
C GLN A 278 -16.95 2.86 -13.36
N LEU A 279 -15.86 2.40 -12.73
CA LEU A 279 -14.52 2.92 -12.97
C LEU A 279 -14.16 2.79 -14.46
N TRP A 280 -14.39 1.62 -15.06
CA TRP A 280 -14.20 1.39 -16.49
C TRP A 280 -15.07 2.31 -17.36
N GLN A 281 -16.34 2.54 -16.99
CA GLN A 281 -17.21 3.45 -17.77
C GLN A 281 -16.70 4.89 -17.78
N TYR A 282 -16.08 5.36 -16.71
CA TYR A 282 -15.46 6.69 -16.66
C TYR A 282 -14.09 6.71 -17.35
N TYR A 283 -13.34 5.61 -17.29
CA TYR A 283 -11.95 5.47 -17.74
C TYR A 283 -11.76 4.20 -18.59
N PRO A 284 -12.27 4.17 -19.83
CA PRO A 284 -12.38 2.94 -20.61
C PRO A 284 -11.06 2.42 -21.18
N GLU A 285 -10.06 3.29 -21.31
CA GLU A 285 -8.76 3.00 -21.95
C GLU A 285 -7.57 3.34 -21.02
N THR A 286 -7.84 3.63 -19.74
CA THR A 286 -6.82 4.08 -18.79
C THR A 286 -6.11 2.90 -18.14
N SER A 287 -4.78 2.95 -18.19
CA SER A 287 -3.86 1.99 -17.59
C SER A 287 -3.39 2.46 -16.21
N ILE A 288 -2.93 1.55 -15.33
CA ILE A 288 -2.29 1.97 -14.06
C ILE A 288 -1.05 2.83 -14.26
N TYR A 289 -0.44 2.76 -15.44
CA TYR A 289 0.81 3.46 -15.74
C TYR A 289 0.63 4.85 -16.33
N GLU A 290 -0.62 5.32 -16.53
CA GLU A 290 -0.93 6.59 -17.19
C GLU A 290 -0.15 7.76 -16.56
N HIS A 291 -0.19 7.85 -15.24
CA HIS A 291 0.49 8.89 -14.47
C HIS A 291 1.71 8.38 -13.69
N ALA A 292 2.29 7.24 -14.07
CA ALA A 292 3.45 6.68 -13.35
C ALA A 292 4.61 7.69 -13.32
N ASP A 293 5.12 7.99 -12.13
CA ASP A 293 6.24 8.93 -11.98
C ASP A 293 7.48 8.40 -12.72
N LYS A 294 7.94 9.16 -13.71
CA LYS A 294 9.13 8.83 -14.48
C LYS A 294 10.39 9.42 -13.86
N ASN A 295 10.26 10.39 -12.96
CA ASN A 295 11.39 11.06 -12.32
C ASN A 295 12.04 10.19 -11.25
N CYS A 296 11.33 9.18 -10.73
CA CYS A 296 11.88 8.22 -9.78
C CYS A 296 12.64 7.07 -10.44
N LEU A 297 12.57 6.97 -11.77
CA LEU A 297 13.29 5.96 -12.55
C LEU A 297 14.76 6.40 -12.72
N PRO A 298 15.70 5.44 -12.77
CA PRO A 298 17.11 5.74 -13.03
C PRO A 298 17.27 6.37 -14.41
N ASP A 299 18.30 7.21 -14.53
CA ASP A 299 18.66 7.85 -15.80
C ASP A 299 19.35 6.84 -16.71
N TYR A 300 18.65 6.22 -17.65
CA TYR A 300 19.22 5.17 -18.52
C TYR A 300 20.48 5.59 -19.34
N GLU A 301 20.94 6.85 -19.28
CA GLU A 301 22.17 7.32 -19.92
C GLU A 301 23.48 7.05 -19.14
N ASN A 302 23.46 6.60 -17.87
CA ASN A 302 24.69 6.02 -17.27
C ASN A 302 24.70 4.49 -17.36
N ASP A 303 25.84 3.92 -17.74
CA ASP A 303 26.02 2.48 -17.91
C ASP A 303 26.19 1.68 -16.58
N ASP A 304 26.10 2.35 -15.41
CA ASP A 304 26.37 1.78 -14.09
C ASP A 304 25.09 1.43 -13.28
N PHE A 305 23.91 1.40 -13.90
CA PHE A 305 22.64 1.26 -13.16
C PHE A 305 22.20 -0.18 -12.91
N ASP A 306 21.69 -0.40 -11.69
CA ASP A 306 20.95 -1.58 -11.28
C ASP A 306 19.43 -1.33 -11.44
N ASP A 307 18.71 -2.32 -11.96
CA ASP A 307 17.23 -2.32 -12.08
C ASP A 307 16.51 -2.22 -10.71
N ASP A 308 17.28 -2.24 -9.61
CA ASP A 308 16.83 -2.35 -8.23
C ASP A 308 16.65 -0.99 -7.54
N GLU A 309 17.05 0.12 -8.17
CA GLU A 309 17.00 1.46 -7.54
C GLU A 309 15.56 1.95 -7.26
N CYS A 310 14.61 1.58 -8.12
CA CYS A 310 13.21 2.00 -8.03
C CYS A 310 12.25 0.80 -7.96
N ILE A 311 11.34 0.84 -6.99
CA ILE A 311 10.19 -0.06 -6.94
C ILE A 311 9.11 0.49 -7.89
N THR A 312 9.13 0.01 -9.13
CA THR A 312 8.15 0.33 -10.17
C THR A 312 6.78 -0.30 -9.92
N MET A 313 5.73 0.23 -10.56
CA MET A 313 4.34 -0.14 -10.25
C MET A 313 4.02 -1.62 -10.50
N GLU A 314 4.60 -2.23 -11.53
CA GLU A 314 4.50 -3.66 -11.84
C GLU A 314 5.13 -4.56 -10.78
N LYS A 315 6.06 -4.03 -9.96
CA LYS A 315 6.70 -4.81 -8.91
C LYS A 315 5.79 -4.98 -7.68
N TYR A 316 4.94 -4.00 -7.38
CA TYR A 316 4.06 -4.03 -6.18
C TYR A 316 2.57 -4.16 -6.49
N VAL A 317 2.17 -4.22 -7.77
CA VAL A 317 0.80 -4.49 -8.22
C VAL A 317 0.84 -5.66 -9.21
N GLY A 318 0.13 -6.74 -8.91
CA GLY A 318 0.16 -7.93 -9.77
C GLY A 318 -0.80 -9.03 -9.35
N PHE A 319 -1.11 -9.95 -10.25
CA PHE A 319 -1.82 -11.18 -9.89
C PHE A 319 -0.85 -12.21 -9.32
N VAL A 320 -1.24 -12.91 -8.25
CA VAL A 320 -0.49 -13.99 -7.61
C VAL A 320 -1.32 -15.27 -7.52
N ALA A 321 -0.68 -16.43 -7.35
CA ALA A 321 -1.40 -17.69 -7.17
C ALA A 321 -2.33 -17.64 -5.94
N SER A 322 -1.73 -17.38 -4.78
CA SER A 322 -2.33 -17.31 -3.45
C SER A 322 -1.62 -16.19 -2.65
N THR A 323 -2.21 -15.74 -1.55
CA THR A 323 -1.56 -14.87 -0.55
C THR A 323 -1.35 -15.59 0.80
N ASP A 324 -1.36 -16.92 0.78
CA ASP A 324 -1.14 -17.78 1.94
C ASP A 324 -0.50 -19.11 1.50
N GLY A 325 0.15 -19.80 2.43
CA GLY A 325 0.92 -21.00 2.21
C GLY A 325 2.42 -20.75 1.98
N TRP A 326 3.20 -21.82 2.09
CA TRP A 326 4.66 -21.80 2.05
C TRP A 326 5.21 -21.14 0.78
N LEU A 327 4.63 -21.42 -0.39
CA LEU A 327 5.07 -20.84 -1.65
C LEU A 327 4.96 -19.31 -1.64
N TYR A 328 3.83 -18.78 -1.18
CA TYR A 328 3.63 -17.33 -1.11
C TYR A 328 4.57 -16.68 -0.07
N GLU A 329 4.80 -17.33 1.08
CA GLU A 329 5.74 -16.83 2.08
C GLU A 329 7.16 -16.65 1.51
N ASN A 330 7.64 -17.61 0.72
CA ASN A 330 8.96 -17.53 0.08
C ASN A 330 9.00 -16.47 -1.03
N VAL A 331 7.97 -16.39 -1.87
CA VAL A 331 7.85 -15.31 -2.88
C VAL A 331 7.84 -13.95 -2.20
N GLN A 332 7.02 -13.77 -1.16
CA GLN A 332 6.92 -12.51 -0.41
C GLN A 332 8.25 -12.16 0.28
N GLN A 333 8.97 -13.14 0.84
CA GLN A 333 10.28 -12.91 1.44
C GLN A 333 11.28 -12.42 0.40
N SER A 334 11.29 -13.01 -0.80
CA SER A 334 12.17 -12.59 -1.89
C SER A 334 11.86 -11.18 -2.39
N VAL A 335 10.58 -10.89 -2.63
CA VAL A 335 10.09 -9.54 -2.99
C VAL A 335 10.51 -8.51 -1.93
N ASN A 336 10.32 -8.82 -0.65
CA ASN A 336 10.68 -7.90 0.43
C ASN A 336 12.21 -7.68 0.51
N GLY A 337 13.00 -8.71 0.20
CA GLY A 337 14.46 -8.59 0.06
C GLY A 337 14.81 -7.56 -1.00
N PHE A 338 14.27 -7.74 -2.22
CA PHE A 338 14.43 -6.79 -3.33
C PHE A 338 14.03 -5.36 -2.92
N PHE A 339 12.86 -5.20 -2.31
CA PHE A 339 12.32 -3.89 -1.95
C PHE A 339 13.14 -3.19 -0.86
N SER A 340 13.87 -3.95 -0.04
CA SER A 340 14.73 -3.40 1.00
C SER A 340 16.01 -2.79 0.45
N GLU A 341 16.38 -3.12 -0.78
CA GLU A 341 17.56 -2.62 -1.50
C GLU A 341 17.21 -1.40 -2.38
N SER A 342 15.92 -1.18 -2.66
CA SER A 342 15.46 -0.04 -3.44
C SER A 342 15.46 1.29 -2.67
N LEU A 343 15.74 2.37 -3.39
CA LEU A 343 15.87 3.73 -2.84
C LEU A 343 14.59 4.55 -3.01
N SER A 344 13.83 4.28 -4.06
CA SER A 344 12.62 5.01 -4.41
C SER A 344 11.47 4.06 -4.76
N LYS A 345 10.26 4.61 -4.84
CA LYS A 345 9.06 3.88 -5.25
C LYS A 345 8.28 4.74 -6.24
N GLN A 346 7.87 4.13 -7.33
CA GLN A 346 7.03 4.75 -8.34
C GLN A 346 5.57 4.80 -7.89
N GLU A 347 4.97 5.98 -7.97
CA GLU A 347 3.56 6.21 -7.68
C GLU A 347 2.95 7.09 -8.79
N PRO A 348 1.62 7.13 -8.91
CA PRO A 348 0.98 8.06 -9.83
C PRO A 348 1.17 9.51 -9.37
N VAL A 349 1.71 10.33 -10.25
CA VAL A 349 2.06 11.72 -9.98
C VAL A 349 1.58 12.62 -11.12
N LEU A 350 1.04 13.79 -10.75
CA LEU A 350 0.70 14.85 -11.69
C LEU A 350 1.28 16.16 -11.17
N LYS A 351 2.03 16.87 -12.01
CA LYS A 351 2.67 18.15 -11.66
C LYS A 351 1.99 19.30 -12.37
N ARG A 352 1.66 20.35 -11.62
CA ARG A 352 1.04 21.58 -12.14
C ARG A 352 1.87 22.79 -11.79
N PHE A 353 2.13 23.62 -12.78
CA PHE A 353 2.89 24.85 -12.62
C PHE A 353 1.96 26.06 -12.76
N PHE A 354 1.92 26.93 -11.78
CA PHE A 354 1.04 28.10 -11.77
C PHE A 354 1.75 29.36 -12.27
N ASP A 355 2.23 29.32 -13.51
CA ASP A 355 3.00 30.39 -14.18
C ASP A 355 2.11 31.39 -14.97
N GLY A 356 0.80 31.12 -15.05
CA GLY A 356 -0.17 31.91 -15.81
C GLY A 356 -0.61 31.25 -17.12
N GLN A 357 -0.01 30.13 -17.51
CA GLN A 357 -0.48 29.32 -18.63
C GLN A 357 -1.75 28.53 -18.27
N PRO A 358 -2.58 28.20 -19.26
CA PRO A 358 -3.74 27.32 -19.05
C PRO A 358 -3.31 25.97 -18.48
N GLN A 359 -4.06 25.49 -17.48
CA GLN A 359 -3.89 24.14 -16.94
C GLN A 359 -4.71 23.15 -17.78
N ASP A 360 -4.21 21.92 -17.94
CA ASP A 360 -5.02 20.81 -18.45
C ASP A 360 -6.14 20.42 -17.44
N ASN A 361 -7.05 19.56 -17.91
CA ASN A 361 -8.12 18.98 -17.08
C ASN A 361 -7.75 17.57 -16.60
N ASP A 362 -6.47 17.23 -16.58
CA ASP A 362 -6.02 15.89 -16.25
C ASP A 362 -6.12 15.60 -14.73
N THR A 363 -6.30 14.35 -14.33
CA THR A 363 -6.61 14.03 -12.93
C THR A 363 -6.14 12.65 -12.50
N LEU A 364 -5.75 12.52 -11.24
CA LEU A 364 -5.46 11.23 -10.59
C LEU A 364 -6.71 10.50 -10.05
N ASP A 365 -7.92 10.86 -10.51
CA ASP A 365 -9.17 10.28 -9.97
C ASP A 365 -9.29 8.78 -10.28
N PHE A 366 -8.74 8.32 -11.42
CA PHE A 366 -8.71 6.91 -11.78
C PHE A 366 -7.89 6.11 -10.76
N GLU A 367 -6.63 6.46 -10.53
CA GLU A 367 -5.72 5.74 -9.63
C GLU A 367 -6.19 5.84 -8.17
N CYS A 368 -6.65 7.02 -7.75
CA CYS A 368 -7.19 7.25 -6.41
C CYS A 368 -8.43 6.40 -6.12
N ARG A 369 -9.19 5.99 -7.14
CA ARG A 369 -10.32 5.05 -7.01
C ARG A 369 -9.89 3.61 -7.17
N LEU A 370 -8.91 3.33 -8.03
CA LEU A 370 -8.45 1.98 -8.33
C LEU A 370 -7.78 1.33 -7.11
N PHE A 371 -6.79 1.97 -6.48
CA PHE A 371 -6.03 1.31 -5.40
C PHE A 371 -6.88 0.91 -4.18
N PRO A 372 -7.78 1.77 -3.66
CA PRO A 372 -8.69 1.35 -2.61
C PRO A 372 -9.59 0.18 -3.05
N LEU A 373 -9.99 0.17 -4.33
CA LEU A 373 -10.84 -0.88 -4.86
C LEU A 373 -10.10 -2.21 -5.06
N LEU A 374 -8.81 -2.17 -5.39
CA LEU A 374 -7.94 -3.35 -5.37
C LEU A 374 -7.84 -3.93 -3.95
N ASN A 375 -7.69 -3.09 -2.92
CA ASN A 375 -7.71 -3.55 -1.53
C ASN A 375 -9.04 -4.20 -1.15
N GLU A 376 -10.18 -3.62 -1.54
CA GLU A 376 -11.50 -4.23 -1.34
C GLU A 376 -11.60 -5.61 -2.02
N LEU A 377 -11.09 -5.74 -3.25
CA LEU A 377 -11.06 -6.99 -4.00
C LEU A 377 -10.19 -8.05 -3.32
N CYS A 378 -8.96 -7.71 -2.94
CA CYS A 378 -8.05 -8.63 -2.26
C CYS A 378 -8.65 -9.08 -0.91
N TYR A 379 -9.25 -8.17 -0.15
CA TYR A 379 -9.94 -8.51 1.10
C TYR A 379 -11.08 -9.53 0.89
N LEU A 380 -11.92 -9.32 -0.13
CA LEU A 380 -12.99 -10.27 -0.47
C LEU A 380 -12.42 -11.67 -0.80
N LEU A 381 -11.41 -11.73 -1.65
CA LEU A 381 -10.81 -12.99 -2.12
C LEU A 381 -10.16 -13.76 -0.97
N ASN A 382 -9.40 -13.06 -0.11
CA ASN A 382 -8.72 -13.68 1.04
C ASN A 382 -9.71 -14.25 2.05
N ASN A 383 -10.80 -13.53 2.35
CA ASN A 383 -11.80 -14.01 3.31
C ASN A 383 -12.56 -15.24 2.79
N TYR A 384 -12.82 -15.33 1.49
CA TYR A 384 -13.44 -16.54 0.91
C TYR A 384 -12.57 -17.78 1.12
N ASP A 385 -11.25 -17.62 0.99
CA ASP A 385 -10.30 -18.70 1.14
C ASP A 385 -10.24 -19.21 2.60
N TYR A 386 -10.14 -18.28 3.57
CA TYR A 386 -10.13 -18.61 5.00
C TYR A 386 -11.41 -19.32 5.48
N ASP A 387 -12.59 -18.85 5.06
CA ASP A 387 -13.86 -19.39 5.52
C ASP A 387 -14.16 -20.80 4.95
N THR A 388 -13.57 -21.14 3.81
CA THR A 388 -13.84 -22.43 3.15
C THR A 388 -12.89 -23.56 3.56
N LYS A 389 -11.84 -23.27 4.36
CA LYS A 389 -10.82 -24.24 4.83
C LYS A 389 -10.27 -25.14 3.72
N ARG A 390 -10.25 -24.65 2.48
CA ARG A 390 -9.63 -25.36 1.36
C ARG A 390 -8.12 -25.12 1.47
N PRO A 391 -7.28 -26.14 1.20
CA PRO A 391 -5.85 -25.89 1.13
C PRO A 391 -5.61 -24.82 0.05
N THR A 392 -4.97 -23.73 0.43
CA THR A 392 -4.62 -22.57 -0.40
C THR A 392 -3.92 -22.98 -1.68
N ILE A 393 -3.11 -24.03 -1.60
CA ILE A 393 -2.67 -24.85 -2.71
C ILE A 393 -2.73 -26.32 -2.25
N PRO A 394 -3.46 -27.23 -2.91
CA PRO A 394 -3.50 -28.62 -2.51
C PRO A 394 -2.09 -29.24 -2.60
N ALA A 395 -1.62 -29.79 -1.47
CA ALA A 395 -0.42 -30.62 -1.41
C ALA A 395 -0.58 -31.90 -2.25
#